data_AF-A0A3C0T963-F1
#
_entry.id   AF-A0A3C0T963-F1
#
_cell.length_a   1.000
_cell.length_b   1.000
_cell.length_c   1.000
_cell.angle_alpha   90.00
_cell.angle_beta   90.00
_cell.angle_gamma   90.00
#
_symmetry.space_group_name_H-M   'P 1'
#
loop_
_entity.id
_entity.type
_entity.pdbx_description
1 polymer ?
#
loop_
_entity_poly.entity_id
_entity_poly.type
_entity_poly.pdbx_seq_one_letter_code
_entity_poly.pdbx_strand_id
1 'polypeptide(L)'
;SKQFFELMQQGCRITFEQYQEALAQRDSANQRLTETWLNYDLLLTPSAPGEAPKGLSSTGDPIFSRAWNLLGGPAITLPAGVGQKNLPLGIQLIGRVASDDCLIAQALWVDQNALPSTTG
;
A
#
# COMPACT_ATOMS: atom_id res chain seq x y z
N SER A 1 -16.12 0.98 22.01
CA SER A 1 -15.63 -0.34 21.56
C SER A 1 -14.43 -0.73 22.43
N LYS A 2 -14.38 -1.97 22.95
CA LYS A 2 -13.23 -2.46 23.76
C LYS A 2 -11.90 -2.32 23.01
N GLN A 3 -11.91 -2.62 21.71
CA GLN A 3 -10.74 -2.55 20.83
C GLN A 3 -10.12 -1.15 20.73
N PHE A 4 -10.94 -0.09 20.65
CA PHE A 4 -10.45 1.29 20.59
C PHE A 4 -9.72 1.69 21.89
N PHE A 5 -10.25 1.27 23.03
CA PHE A 5 -9.66 1.58 24.33
C PHE A 5 -8.34 0.83 24.56
N GLU A 6 -8.24 -0.41 24.10
CA GLU A 6 -6.99 -1.18 24.11
C GLU A 6 -5.91 -0.53 23.25
N LEU A 7 -6.24 -0.04 22.04
CA LEU A 7 -5.32 0.70 21.18
C LEU A 7 -4.81 1.98 21.86
N MET A 8 -5.70 2.73 22.51
CA MET A 8 -5.32 3.94 23.26
C MET A 8 -4.36 3.63 24.42
N GLN A 9 -4.64 2.58 25.20
CA GLN A 9 -3.74 2.16 26.28
C GLN A 9 -2.37 1.70 25.77
N GLN A 10 -2.33 1.00 24.64
CA GLN A 10 -1.06 0.62 24.01
C GLN A 10 -0.28 1.87 23.59
N GLY A 11 -0.95 2.85 22.96
CA GLY A 11 -0.33 4.12 22.59
C GLY A 11 0.25 4.88 23.79
N CYS A 12 -0.45 4.93 24.92
CA CYS A 12 0.03 5.57 26.15
C CYS A 12 1.27 4.90 26.77
N ARG A 13 1.58 3.64 26.40
CA ARG A 13 2.76 2.92 26.90
C ARG A 13 4.01 3.15 26.04
N ILE A 14 3.87 3.78 24.87
CA ILE A 14 5.00 4.06 23.99
C ILE A 14 5.85 5.16 24.64
N THR A 15 7.11 4.83 24.94
CA THR A 15 8.04 5.81 25.51
C THR A 15 8.54 6.76 24.43
N PHE A 16 9.05 7.92 24.85
CA PHE A 16 9.69 8.85 23.92
C PHE A 16 10.86 8.20 23.15
N GLU A 17 11.66 7.37 23.82
CA GLU A 17 12.77 6.63 23.20
C GLU A 17 12.28 5.67 22.11
N GLN A 18 11.25 4.86 22.40
CA GLN A 18 10.65 3.96 21.42
C GLN A 18 10.08 4.72 20.22
N TYR A 19 9.48 5.88 20.47
CA TYR A 19 8.97 6.74 19.40
C TYR A 19 10.10 7.29 18.52
N GLN A 20 11.20 7.76 19.12
CA GLN A 20 12.36 8.24 18.37
C GLN A 20 13.02 7.12 17.55
N GLU A 21 13.15 5.92 18.11
CA GLU A 21 13.67 4.75 17.39
C GLU A 21 12.79 4.42 16.17
N ALA A 22 11.47 4.43 16.33
CA ALA A 22 10.54 4.21 15.22
C ALA A 22 10.67 5.28 14.12
N LEU A 23 10.87 6.55 14.48
CA LEU A 23 11.14 7.61 13.50
C LEU A 23 12.45 7.40 12.76
N ALA A 24 13.52 7.00 13.46
CA ALA A 24 14.81 6.71 12.83
C ALA A 24 14.70 5.53 11.84
N GLN A 25 13.92 4.50 12.17
CA GLN A 25 13.65 3.38 11.27
C GLN A 25 12.88 3.83 10.02
N ARG A 26 11.86 4.68 10.16
CA ARG A 26 11.14 5.29 9.03
C ARG A 26 12.09 6.07 8.12
N ASP A 27 12.93 6.92 8.70
CA ASP A 27 13.84 7.79 7.93
C ASP A 27 14.88 6.96 7.17
N SER A 28 15.43 5.92 7.82
CA SER A 28 16.31 4.94 7.16
C SER A 28 15.62 4.22 6.00
N ALA A 29 14.34 3.87 6.14
CA ALA A 29 13.57 3.25 5.05
C ALA A 29 13.33 4.22 3.88
N ASN A 30 13.02 5.49 4.16
CA ASN A 30 12.89 6.52 3.14
C ASN A 30 14.20 6.76 2.36
N GLN A 31 15.34 6.67 3.03
CA GLN A 31 16.64 6.78 2.37
C GLN A 31 16.86 5.63 1.38
N ARG A 32 16.59 4.37 1.77
CA ARG A 32 16.67 3.22 0.84
C ARG A 32 15.70 3.32 -0.33
N LEU A 33 14.50 3.87 -0.09
CA LEU A 33 13.54 4.13 -1.17
C LEU A 33 14.06 5.18 -2.13
N THR A 34 14.73 6.22 -1.65
CA THR A 34 15.34 7.25 -2.51
C THR A 34 16.32 6.65 -3.52
N GLU A 35 17.15 5.71 -3.09
CA GLU A 35 18.06 4.97 -3.98
C GLU A 35 17.32 4.08 -4.98
N THR A 36 16.18 3.50 -4.55
CA THR A 36 15.33 2.68 -5.42
C THR A 36 14.74 3.52 -6.56
N TRP A 37 14.26 4.73 -6.26
CA TRP A 37 13.69 5.65 -7.25
C TRP A 37 14.69 6.16 -8.29
N LEU A 38 16.00 5.95 -8.11
CA LEU A 38 17.00 6.27 -9.14
C LEU A 38 16.96 5.29 -10.32
N ASN A 39 16.46 4.06 -10.08
CA ASN A 39 16.48 2.97 -11.05
C ASN A 39 15.08 2.57 -11.53
N TYR A 40 14.04 3.02 -10.85
CA TYR A 40 12.66 2.63 -11.11
C TYR A 40 11.72 3.83 -10.99
N ASP A 41 10.82 3.97 -11.97
CA ASP A 41 9.82 5.04 -11.97
C ASP A 41 8.56 4.70 -11.16
N LEU A 42 8.35 3.41 -10.85
CA LEU A 42 7.16 2.88 -10.21
C LEU A 42 7.48 1.58 -9.46
N LEU A 43 6.82 1.35 -8.33
CA LEU A 43 6.80 0.04 -7.67
C LEU A 43 5.43 -0.62 -7.81
N LEU A 44 5.45 -1.93 -8.03
CA LEU A 44 4.26 -2.77 -8.13
C LEU A 44 4.17 -3.69 -6.91
N THR A 45 3.07 -3.65 -6.18
CA THR A 45 2.82 -4.55 -5.04
C THR A 45 1.44 -5.22 -5.17
N PRO A 46 1.24 -6.41 -4.55
CA PRO A 46 -0.10 -6.95 -4.38
C PRO A 46 -0.93 -5.96 -3.55
N SER A 47 -2.19 -5.72 -3.91
CA SER A 47 -3.08 -4.87 -3.10
C SER A 47 -3.61 -5.59 -1.85
N ALA A 48 -3.52 -6.92 -1.81
CA ALA A 48 -3.89 -7.78 -0.70
C ALA A 48 -3.05 -9.09 -0.73
N PRO A 49 -2.94 -9.82 0.39
CA PRO A 49 -2.24 -11.12 0.43
C PRO A 49 -2.85 -12.21 -0.47
N GLY A 50 -4.04 -11.97 -1.04
CA GLY A 50 -4.75 -12.89 -1.93
C GLY A 50 -6.13 -12.35 -2.33
N GLU A 51 -6.99 -13.22 -2.86
CA GLU A 51 -8.40 -12.91 -3.15
C GLU A 51 -9.11 -12.32 -1.93
N ALA A 52 -10.07 -11.42 -2.19
CA ALA A 52 -10.92 -10.87 -1.14
C ALA A 52 -11.52 -12.01 -0.29
N PRO A 53 -11.41 -11.96 1.05
CA PRO A 53 -12.05 -12.95 1.90
C PRO A 53 -13.58 -12.94 1.66
N LYS A 54 -14.22 -14.12 1.64
CA LYS A 54 -15.69 -14.20 1.54
C LYS A 54 -16.31 -13.68 2.84
N GLY A 55 -17.00 -12.54 2.76
CA GLY A 55 -17.72 -11.90 3.87
C GLY A 55 -17.16 -10.52 4.26
N LEU A 56 -17.90 -9.78 5.09
CA LEU A 56 -17.52 -8.45 5.61
C LEU A 56 -16.76 -8.52 6.96
N SER A 57 -16.39 -9.71 7.41
CA SER A 57 -15.81 -9.94 8.74
C SER A 57 -14.35 -9.49 8.87
N SER A 58 -13.65 -9.26 7.76
CA SER A 58 -12.30 -8.71 7.71
C SER A 58 -12.07 -8.01 6.37
N THR A 59 -11.60 -6.77 6.39
CA THR A 59 -11.29 -5.97 5.18
C THR A 59 -9.98 -6.39 4.49
N GLY A 60 -9.47 -7.59 4.79
CA GLY A 60 -8.11 -7.98 4.42
C GLY A 60 -7.05 -7.33 5.32
N ASP A 61 -5.82 -7.84 5.27
CA ASP A 61 -4.71 -7.28 6.03
C ASP A 61 -4.12 -6.06 5.30
N PRO A 62 -4.22 -4.82 5.85
CA PRO A 62 -3.72 -3.63 5.19
C PRO A 62 -2.19 -3.49 5.29
N ILE A 63 -1.45 -4.57 5.56
CA ILE A 63 0.03 -4.60 5.59
C ILE A 63 0.62 -3.86 4.37
N PHE A 64 0.06 -4.08 3.17
CA PHE A 64 0.58 -3.48 1.94
C PHE A 64 0.28 -1.97 1.84
N SER A 65 -0.84 -1.48 2.38
CA SER A 65 -1.14 -0.04 2.40
C SER A 65 -0.46 0.72 3.54
N ARG A 66 -0.22 0.07 4.70
CA ARG A 66 0.37 0.73 5.88
C ARG A 66 1.80 1.20 5.64
N ALA A 67 2.59 0.43 4.87
CA ALA A 67 3.97 0.79 4.56
C ALA A 67 4.05 2.13 3.80
N TRP A 68 3.21 2.30 2.78
CA TRP A 68 3.23 3.51 1.94
C TRP A 68 2.64 4.73 2.64
N ASN A 69 1.65 4.54 3.53
CA ASN A 69 1.16 5.60 4.39
C ASN A 69 2.26 6.14 5.33
N LEU A 70 3.13 5.25 5.83
CA LEU A 70 4.25 5.64 6.69
C LEU A 70 5.39 6.31 5.91
N LEU A 71 5.64 5.86 4.68
CA LEU A 71 6.75 6.31 3.84
C LEU A 71 6.37 7.52 2.93
N GLY A 72 5.08 7.84 2.83
CA GLY A 72 4.56 9.06 2.22
C GLY A 72 4.45 9.04 0.69
N GLY A 73 4.65 7.89 0.05
CA GLY A 73 4.49 7.75 -1.40
C GLY A 73 3.01 7.65 -1.82
N PRO A 74 2.59 8.29 -2.93
CA PRO A 74 1.25 8.12 -3.47
C PRO A 74 1.05 6.68 -3.94
N ALA A 75 -0.18 6.18 -3.83
CA ALA A 75 -0.53 4.81 -4.19
C ALA A 75 -1.88 4.74 -4.90
N ILE A 76 -1.95 3.97 -5.99
CA ILE A 76 -3.18 3.73 -6.76
C ILE A 76 -3.40 2.23 -6.89
N THR A 77 -4.62 1.77 -6.64
CA THR A 77 -5.01 0.37 -6.85
C THR A 77 -5.74 0.22 -8.18
N LEU A 78 -5.30 -0.73 -9.01
CA LEU A 78 -5.93 -1.09 -10.28
C LEU A 78 -6.51 -2.52 -10.23
N PRO A 79 -7.66 -2.78 -10.88
CA PRO A 79 -8.22 -4.12 -10.99
C PRO A 79 -7.38 -4.99 -11.94
N ALA A 80 -6.77 -6.06 -11.43
CA ALA A 80 -5.85 -6.92 -12.17
C ALA A 80 -6.48 -8.23 -12.69
N GLY A 81 -7.80 -8.35 -12.61
CA GLY A 81 -8.56 -9.51 -13.07
C GLY A 81 -9.30 -10.21 -11.94
N VAL A 82 -9.54 -11.52 -12.14
CA VAL A 82 -10.38 -12.32 -11.25
C VAL A 82 -9.60 -13.57 -10.81
N GLY A 83 -9.62 -13.85 -9.52
CA GLY A 83 -8.97 -15.04 -8.96
C GLY A 83 -9.76 -16.33 -9.24
N GLN A 84 -9.16 -17.47 -8.89
CA GLN A 84 -9.73 -18.82 -9.05
C GLN A 84 -11.11 -19.00 -8.40
N LYS A 85 -11.48 -18.16 -7.41
CA LYS A 85 -12.81 -18.18 -6.77
C LYS A 85 -13.80 -17.16 -7.35
N ASN A 86 -13.53 -16.61 -8.54
CA ASN A 86 -14.33 -15.58 -9.20
C ASN A 86 -14.46 -14.27 -8.39
N LEU A 87 -13.42 -13.92 -7.62
CA LEU A 87 -13.35 -12.66 -6.86
C LEU A 87 -12.32 -11.69 -7.46
N PRO A 88 -12.56 -10.37 -7.43
CA PRO A 88 -11.66 -9.40 -8.03
C PRO A 88 -10.29 -9.41 -7.34
N LEU A 89 -9.23 -9.37 -8.15
CA LEU A 89 -7.85 -9.16 -7.74
C LEU A 89 -7.45 -7.73 -8.06
N GLY A 90 -6.67 -7.13 -7.16
CA GLY A 90 -6.09 -5.81 -7.36
C GLY A 90 -4.57 -5.85 -7.31
N ILE A 91 -3.95 -4.94 -8.04
CA ILE A 91 -2.55 -4.57 -7.86
C ILE A 91 -2.48 -3.15 -7.35
N GLN A 92 -1.43 -2.83 -6.60
CA GLN A 92 -1.16 -1.48 -6.12
C GLN A 92 0.11 -0.97 -6.80
N LEU A 93 -0.02 0.20 -7.43
CA LEU A 93 1.06 0.96 -8.02
C LEU A 93 1.46 2.06 -7.05
N ILE A 94 2.77 2.18 -6.80
CA ILE A 94 3.32 3.15 -5.85
C ILE A 94 4.25 4.08 -6.59
N GLY A 95 4.00 5.38 -6.43
CA GLY A 95 4.84 6.44 -6.95
C GLY A 95 5.79 6.99 -5.90
N ARG A 96 6.71 7.85 -6.36
CA ARG A 96 7.59 8.62 -5.49
C ARG A 96 6.78 9.70 -4.75
N VAL A 97 7.25 10.11 -3.57
CA VAL A 97 6.67 11.23 -2.82
C VAL A 97 6.45 12.44 -3.73
N ALA A 98 5.25 13.02 -3.69
CA ALA A 98 4.82 14.18 -4.47
C ALA A 98 4.87 13.99 -6.01
N SER A 99 4.67 12.76 -6.51
CA SER A 99 4.57 12.46 -7.94
C SER A 99 3.20 11.89 -8.34
N ASP A 100 2.13 12.39 -7.73
CA ASP A 100 0.75 11.94 -7.92
C ASP A 100 0.30 12.02 -9.39
N ASP A 101 0.64 13.10 -10.08
CA ASP A 101 0.36 13.32 -11.50
C ASP A 101 1.04 12.27 -12.39
N CYS A 102 2.32 12.00 -12.12
CA CYS A 102 3.10 10.98 -12.80
C CYS A 102 2.51 9.58 -12.55
N LEU A 103 2.16 9.29 -11.28
CA LEU A 103 1.55 8.01 -10.90
C LEU A 103 0.22 7.78 -11.60
N ILE A 104 -0.64 8.81 -11.71
CA ILE A 104 -1.91 8.70 -12.42
C ILE A 104 -1.69 8.39 -13.90
N ALA A 105 -0.74 9.08 -14.56
CA ALA A 105 -0.44 8.85 -15.97
C ALA A 105 0.11 7.43 -16.20
N GLN A 106 1.00 6.95 -15.33
CA GLN A 106 1.52 5.59 -15.37
C GLN A 106 0.43 4.55 -15.10
N ALA A 107 -0.46 4.80 -14.14
CA ALA A 107 -1.57 3.91 -13.83
C ALA A 107 -2.53 3.75 -15.02
N LEU A 108 -2.85 4.86 -15.71
CA LEU A 108 -3.66 4.82 -16.92
C LEU A 108 -2.99 3.98 -18.03
N TRP A 109 -1.67 4.14 -18.20
CA TRP A 109 -0.92 3.35 -19.16
C TRP A 109 -0.94 1.85 -18.81
N VAL A 110 -0.74 1.50 -17.54
CA VAL A 110 -0.78 0.11 -17.06
C VAL A 110 -2.16 -0.51 -17.29
N ASP A 111 -3.23 0.20 -16.95
CA ASP A 111 -4.61 -0.26 -17.15
C ASP A 111 -4.92 -0.57 -18.62
N GLN A 112 -4.45 0.28 -19.53
CA GLN A 112 -4.72 0.14 -20.97
C GLN A 112 -3.85 -0.90 -21.68
N ASN A 113 -2.63 -1.16 -21.20
CA ASN A 113 -1.63 -1.92 -21.96
C ASN A 113 -1.18 -3.22 -21.28
N ALA A 114 -1.33 -3.33 -19.96
CA ALA A 114 -0.77 -4.43 -19.18
C ALA A 114 -1.81 -5.25 -18.41
N LEU A 115 -3.04 -4.74 -18.26
CA LEU A 115 -4.13 -5.45 -17.60
C LEU A 115 -5.12 -6.02 -18.62
N PRO A 116 -5.70 -7.21 -18.36
CA PRO A 116 -6.73 -7.77 -19.23
C PRO A 116 -7.97 -6.87 -19.22
N SER A 117 -8.55 -6.66 -20.40
CA SER A 117 -9.74 -5.82 -20.57
C SER A 117 -10.84 -6.23 -19.58
N THR A 118 -11.23 -5.33 -18.69
CA THR A 118 -12.33 -5.53 -17.73
C THR A 118 -13.72 -5.45 -18.38
N THR A 119 -13.80 -5.42 -19.71
CA THR A 119 -15.04 -5.36 -20.48
C THR A 119 -15.77 -6.71 -20.43
N GLY A 120 -16.67 -6.85 -19.47
CA GLY A 120 -17.81 -7.78 -19.49
C GLY A 120 -19.10 -7.03 -19.74
#